data_AF-A0A4D4LEQ5-F1
#
_entry.id   AF-A0A4D4LEQ5-F1
#
_cell.length_a   1.000
_cell.length_b   1.000
_cell.length_c   1.000
_cell.angle_alpha   90.00
_cell.angle_beta   90.00
_cell.angle_gamma   90.00
#
_symmetry.space_group_name_H-M   'P 1'
#
loop_
_entity.id
_entity.type
_entity.pdbx_description
1 polymer ?
#
loop_
_entity_poly.entity_id
_entity_poly.type
_entity_poly.pdbx_seq_one_letter_code
_entity_poly.pdbx_strand_id
1 'polypeptide(L)'
;MDLDGLDAIADELYALPPADFTATRDERAKHARTMGDRKLAERIRRLRRPTKAAWASNLLVRRQPDEAEQVLRLGEALRQAHQDLDGGQLRKLATQQRQFIAALARQARELTAQAGQPIGEGAQREVEQTLRAVLADPDAGQEWVRGRLAKPLTAPTGFAFVADAARSAPPTSGRGERASGGRVADLDAARSRRRERQERERRREQQEQERRRAQQEKRREQRERQARAHQEAADAERRLRAREAELNAAEDEQDRADQRKHQAQQRLADLRKQLKEAEGEQREAEDAVREARTRTRKAGQAVREARRRATDAAARAEQLADQAEPPTVRKRRDRKPDHMSSRRRPGRSMAEQGTMRGRQR
;
A
#
# COMPACT_ATOMS: atom_id res chain seq x y z
N MET A 1 -14.47 13.08 23.84
CA MET A 1 -13.55 12.22 23.06
C MET A 1 -13.43 12.87 21.68
N ASP A 2 -12.83 14.07 21.64
CA ASP A 2 -13.04 15.00 20.51
C ASP A 2 -11.73 15.23 19.72
N LEU A 3 -10.69 14.43 20.00
CA LEU A 3 -9.39 14.51 19.34
C LEU A 3 -9.43 13.72 18.03
N ASP A 4 -9.78 12.44 18.11
CA ASP A 4 -9.88 11.49 16.99
C ASP A 4 -10.68 12.06 15.79
N GLY A 5 -11.79 12.76 16.06
CA GLY A 5 -12.61 13.41 15.03
C GLY A 5 -11.96 14.63 14.36
N LEU A 6 -11.16 15.42 15.08
CA LEU A 6 -10.34 16.47 14.45
C LEU A 6 -9.17 15.85 13.69
N ASP A 7 -8.56 14.82 14.26
CA ASP A 7 -7.37 14.18 13.74
C ASP A 7 -7.62 13.52 12.38
N ALA A 8 -8.73 12.77 12.25
CA ALA A 8 -9.16 12.21 10.96
C ALA A 8 -9.44 13.30 9.90
N ILE A 9 -10.09 14.41 10.29
CA ILE A 9 -10.36 15.54 9.37
C ILE A 9 -9.05 16.25 8.99
N ALA A 10 -8.10 16.39 9.91
CA ALA A 10 -6.80 16.96 9.60
C ALA A 10 -6.00 16.05 8.64
N ASP A 11 -6.06 14.72 8.81
CA ASP A 11 -5.40 13.79 7.90
C ASP A 11 -5.95 13.84 6.48
N GLU A 12 -7.27 13.94 6.33
CA GLU A 12 -7.92 14.18 5.04
C GLU A 12 -7.44 15.51 4.43
N LEU A 13 -7.51 16.60 5.19
CA LEU A 13 -7.18 17.94 4.68
C LEU A 13 -5.70 18.07 4.29
N TYR A 14 -4.76 17.55 5.08
CA TYR A 14 -3.32 17.64 4.77
C TYR A 14 -2.84 16.65 3.70
N ALA A 15 -3.68 15.69 3.27
CA ALA A 15 -3.43 14.88 2.08
C ALA A 15 -3.77 15.60 0.77
N LEU A 16 -4.72 16.55 0.79
CA LEU A 16 -5.18 17.28 -0.39
C LEU A 16 -4.14 18.27 -0.92
N PRO A 17 -4.15 18.59 -2.23
CA PRO A 17 -3.35 19.68 -2.78
C PRO A 17 -3.61 21.01 -2.05
N PRO A 18 -2.60 21.89 -1.89
CA PRO A 18 -2.77 23.16 -1.20
C PRO A 18 -3.83 24.09 -1.80
N ALA A 19 -4.20 23.90 -3.08
CA ALA A 19 -5.27 24.65 -3.72
C ALA A 19 -6.65 24.32 -3.11
N ASP A 20 -6.92 23.03 -2.89
CA ASP A 20 -8.23 22.51 -2.50
C ASP A 20 -8.46 22.59 -0.98
N PHE A 21 -7.37 22.59 -0.21
CA PHE A 21 -7.35 22.61 1.26
C PHE A 21 -8.35 23.61 1.87
N THR A 22 -8.37 24.87 1.40
CA THR A 22 -9.21 25.91 2.01
C THR A 22 -10.70 25.64 1.80
N ALA A 23 -11.09 25.21 0.60
CA ALA A 23 -12.48 24.91 0.27
C ALA A 23 -12.97 23.72 1.11
N THR A 24 -12.24 22.61 1.09
CA THR A 24 -12.62 21.41 1.85
C THR A 24 -12.60 21.66 3.36
N ARG A 25 -11.65 22.45 3.90
CA ARG A 25 -11.64 22.82 5.32
C ARG A 25 -12.90 23.58 5.72
N ASP A 26 -13.35 24.50 4.89
CA ASP A 26 -14.52 25.33 5.20
C ASP A 26 -15.82 24.54 5.05
N GLU A 27 -15.89 23.56 4.13
CA GLU A 27 -16.97 22.56 4.03
C GLU A 27 -17.01 21.64 5.26
N ARG A 28 -15.86 21.05 5.67
CA ARG A 28 -15.76 20.20 6.86
C ARG A 28 -16.14 20.96 8.14
N ALA A 29 -15.73 22.23 8.25
CA ALA A 29 -16.15 23.10 9.35
C ALA A 29 -17.65 23.43 9.31
N LYS A 30 -18.25 23.62 8.13
CA LYS A 30 -19.71 23.81 7.99
C LYS A 30 -20.46 22.55 8.42
N HIS A 31 -20.03 21.38 7.96
CA HIS A 31 -20.61 20.09 8.32
C HIS A 31 -20.57 19.84 9.83
N ALA A 32 -19.43 20.07 10.48
CA ALA A 32 -19.30 19.96 11.93
C ALA A 32 -20.29 20.85 12.70
N ARG A 33 -20.57 22.08 12.23
CA ARG A 33 -21.61 22.94 12.84
C ARG A 33 -23.03 22.41 12.61
N THR A 34 -23.33 21.85 11.44
CA THR A 34 -24.64 21.24 11.16
C THR A 34 -24.88 20.03 12.07
N MET A 35 -23.84 19.26 12.39
CA MET A 35 -23.86 18.16 13.37
C MET A 35 -23.85 18.63 14.84
N GLY A 36 -23.96 19.93 15.11
CA GLY A 36 -24.01 20.52 16.45
C GLY A 36 -22.66 20.81 17.10
N ASP A 37 -21.54 20.27 16.58
CA ASP A 37 -20.22 20.46 17.16
C ASP A 37 -19.55 21.78 16.71
N ARG A 38 -19.93 22.86 17.39
CA ARG A 38 -19.32 24.18 17.22
C ARG A 38 -17.83 24.20 17.63
N LYS A 39 -17.39 23.37 18.59
CA LYS A 39 -15.99 23.38 19.07
C LYS A 39 -15.06 22.75 18.04
N LEU A 40 -15.46 21.62 17.45
CA LEU A 40 -14.75 20.98 16.34
C LEU A 40 -14.70 21.90 15.12
N ALA A 41 -15.81 22.57 14.75
CA ALA A 41 -15.82 23.50 13.63
C ALA A 41 -14.81 24.66 13.76
N GLU A 42 -14.66 25.25 14.96
CA GLU A 42 -13.64 26.28 15.20
C GLU A 42 -12.22 25.71 15.17
N ARG A 43 -12.02 24.48 15.65
CA ARG A 43 -10.72 23.78 15.58
C ARG A 43 -10.32 23.48 14.13
N ILE A 44 -11.25 23.01 13.29
CA ILE A 44 -11.03 22.81 11.85
C ILE A 44 -10.66 24.13 11.17
N ARG A 45 -11.35 25.23 11.45
CA ARG A 45 -11.04 26.55 10.86
C ARG A 45 -9.66 27.09 11.23
N ARG A 46 -9.12 26.72 12.40
CA ARG A 46 -7.76 27.08 12.83
C ARG A 46 -6.67 26.31 12.09
N LEU A 47 -7.00 25.23 11.37
CA LEU A 47 -6.03 24.52 10.54
C LEU A 47 -5.52 25.42 9.41
N ARG A 48 -4.20 25.44 9.24
CA ARG A 48 -3.49 26.32 8.31
C ARG A 48 -3.21 25.58 7.02
N ARG A 49 -3.47 26.22 5.89
CA ARG A 49 -3.09 25.72 4.57
C ARG A 49 -1.58 25.44 4.52
N PRO A 50 -1.14 24.23 4.10
CA PRO A 50 0.27 23.90 3.99
C PRO A 50 0.97 24.72 2.89
N THR A 51 2.27 24.98 3.06
CA THR A 51 3.12 25.42 1.93
C THR A 51 3.33 24.27 0.95
N LYS A 52 3.80 24.56 -0.28
CA LYS A 52 4.09 23.52 -1.28
C LYS A 52 5.11 22.49 -0.78
N ALA A 53 6.16 22.93 -0.09
CA ALA A 53 7.16 22.05 0.51
C ALA A 53 6.61 21.25 1.70
N ALA A 54 5.81 21.87 2.58
CA ALA A 54 5.17 21.16 3.69
C ALA A 54 4.20 20.07 3.19
N TRP A 55 3.41 20.36 2.15
CA TRP A 55 2.57 19.37 1.49
C TRP A 55 3.38 18.25 0.83
N ALA A 56 4.48 18.56 0.14
CA ALA A 56 5.37 17.54 -0.42
C ALA A 56 5.96 16.62 0.67
N SER A 57 6.35 17.18 1.82
CA SER A 57 6.81 16.42 2.99
C SER A 57 5.70 15.54 3.61
N ASN A 58 4.46 16.04 3.69
CA ASN A 58 3.30 15.26 4.15
C ASN A 58 2.96 14.12 3.18
N LEU A 59 3.04 14.39 1.87
CA LEU A 59 2.77 13.41 0.82
C LEU A 59 3.79 12.27 0.82
N LEU A 60 5.07 12.58 1.07
CA LEU A 60 6.13 11.57 1.23
C LEU A 60 5.79 10.60 2.37
N VAL A 61 5.50 11.09 3.58
CA VAL A 61 5.12 10.25 4.73
C VAL A 61 3.87 9.41 4.47
N ARG A 62 2.87 9.98 3.78
CA ARG A 62 1.60 9.29 3.47
C ARG A 62 1.70 8.25 2.35
N ARG A 63 2.72 8.33 1.48
CA ARG A 63 2.91 7.43 0.34
C ARG A 63 4.06 6.44 0.53
N GLN A 64 5.02 6.77 1.39
CA GLN A 64 6.22 6.00 1.67
C GLN A 64 6.45 5.91 3.20
N PRO A 65 5.56 5.20 3.95
CA PRO A 65 5.68 5.08 5.40
C PRO A 65 6.98 4.40 5.83
N ASP A 66 7.46 3.41 5.07
CA ASP A 66 8.68 2.66 5.38
C ASP A 66 9.94 3.53 5.25
N GLU A 67 9.97 4.43 4.27
CA GLU A 67 11.03 5.44 4.12
C GLU A 67 11.00 6.45 5.27
N ALA A 68 9.81 6.84 5.74
CA ALA A 68 9.67 7.71 6.90
C ALA A 68 10.22 7.05 8.18
N GLU A 69 9.98 5.75 8.37
CA GLU A 69 10.61 4.98 9.45
C GLU A 69 12.14 4.90 9.30
N GLN A 70 12.65 4.70 8.08
CA GLN A 70 14.10 4.71 7.80
C GLN A 70 14.75 6.06 8.15
N VAL A 71 14.09 7.19 7.83
CA VAL A 71 14.55 8.53 8.25
C VAL A 71 14.62 8.63 9.77
N LEU A 72 13.58 8.21 10.51
CA LEU A 72 13.61 8.25 11.98
C LEU A 72 14.75 7.40 12.56
N ARG A 73 14.95 6.17 12.06
CA ARG A 73 16.03 5.27 12.49
C ARG A 73 17.42 5.85 12.19
N LEU A 74 17.61 6.50 11.04
CA LEU A 74 18.87 7.19 10.71
C LEU A 74 19.14 8.38 11.64
N GLY A 75 18.10 9.15 11.97
CA GLY A 75 18.21 10.26 12.93
C GLY A 75 18.65 9.79 14.32
N GLU A 76 18.09 8.67 14.78
CA GLU A 76 18.48 8.07 16.05
C GLU A 76 19.94 7.58 16.04
N ALA A 77 20.35 6.84 15.01
CA ALA A 77 21.74 6.39 14.86
C ALA A 77 22.76 7.54 14.78
N LEU A 78 22.38 8.67 14.16
CA LEU A 78 23.20 9.90 14.13
C LEU A 78 23.35 10.53 15.52
N ARG A 79 22.25 10.62 16.29
CA ARG A 79 22.27 11.17 17.65
C ARG A 79 23.07 10.29 18.62
N GLN A 80 22.95 8.98 18.52
CA GLN A 80 23.75 8.03 19.31
C GLN A 80 25.24 8.16 18.99
N ALA A 81 25.62 8.16 17.70
CA ALA A 81 27.02 8.34 17.29
C ALA A 81 27.62 9.71 17.69
N HIS A 82 26.80 10.75 17.92
CA HIS A 82 27.25 12.01 18.54
C HIS A 82 27.49 11.87 20.06
N GLN A 83 26.61 11.19 20.78
CA GLN A 83 26.78 10.95 22.22
C GLN A 83 28.04 10.12 22.50
N ASP A 84 28.33 9.14 21.64
CA ASP A 84 29.52 8.27 21.72
C ASP A 84 30.82 8.92 21.19
N LEU A 85 30.74 10.13 20.62
CA LEU A 85 31.87 10.88 20.04
C LEU A 85 32.66 10.15 18.91
N ASP A 86 32.06 9.19 18.20
CA ASP A 86 32.74 8.46 17.11
C ASP A 86 32.84 9.29 15.83
N GLY A 87 33.90 10.12 15.74
CA GLY A 87 34.25 10.90 14.56
C GLY A 87 34.61 10.08 13.30
N GLY A 88 34.72 8.76 13.38
CA GLY A 88 34.84 7.84 12.23
C GLY A 88 33.47 7.45 11.67
N GLN A 89 32.58 6.99 12.53
CA GLN A 89 31.19 6.65 12.21
C GLN A 89 30.42 7.88 11.71
N LEU A 90 30.58 9.04 12.36
CA LEU A 90 29.93 10.29 11.97
C LEU A 90 30.27 10.74 10.54
N ARG A 91 31.51 10.55 10.07
CA ARG A 91 31.90 10.90 8.69
C ARG A 91 31.26 9.99 7.64
N LYS A 92 31.06 8.71 7.95
CA LYS A 92 30.33 7.76 7.10
C LYS A 92 28.84 8.12 7.05
N LEU A 93 28.20 8.25 8.22
CA LEU A 93 26.78 8.57 8.35
C LEU A 93 26.44 9.93 7.70
N ALA A 94 27.27 10.97 7.88
CA ALA A 94 27.03 12.28 7.25
C ALA A 94 27.03 12.23 5.71
N THR A 95 27.76 11.30 5.10
CA THR A 95 27.78 11.15 3.64
C THR A 95 26.55 10.40 3.13
N GLN A 96 26.17 9.32 3.82
CA GLN A 96 24.93 8.58 3.57
C GLN A 96 23.69 9.49 3.76
N GLN A 97 23.68 10.30 4.83
CA GLN A 97 22.64 11.30 5.11
C GLN A 97 22.40 12.26 3.93
N ARG A 98 23.47 12.86 3.38
CA ARG A 98 23.32 13.80 2.25
C ARG A 98 22.72 13.13 1.01
N GLN A 99 23.13 11.90 0.71
CA GLN A 99 22.62 11.13 -0.43
C GLN A 99 21.15 10.75 -0.23
N PHE A 100 20.79 10.26 0.96
CA PHE A 100 19.43 9.83 1.31
C PHE A 100 18.44 11.00 1.29
N ILE A 101 18.78 12.14 1.90
CA ILE A 101 17.94 13.36 1.87
C ILE A 101 17.70 13.83 0.43
N ALA A 102 18.73 13.79 -0.43
CA ALA A 102 18.62 14.20 -1.83
C ALA A 102 17.90 13.19 -2.74
N ALA A 103 17.70 11.95 -2.28
CA ALA A 103 16.83 10.96 -2.92
C ALA A 103 15.37 11.25 -2.54
N LEU A 104 15.08 11.29 -1.23
CA LEU A 104 13.73 11.54 -0.70
C LEU A 104 13.13 12.88 -1.15
N ALA A 105 13.94 13.94 -1.25
CA ALA A 105 13.46 15.23 -1.76
C ALA A 105 13.12 15.20 -3.27
N ARG A 106 13.81 14.36 -4.06
CA ARG A 106 13.46 14.10 -5.46
C ARG A 106 12.16 13.31 -5.58
N GLN A 107 12.02 12.27 -4.77
CA GLN A 107 10.83 11.44 -4.70
C GLN A 107 9.60 12.23 -4.25
N ALA A 108 9.73 13.14 -3.28
CA ALA A 108 8.68 14.09 -2.93
C ALA A 108 8.31 15.02 -4.11
N ARG A 109 9.29 15.45 -4.92
CA ARG A 109 9.03 16.21 -6.16
C ARG A 109 8.34 15.36 -7.25
N GLU A 110 8.64 14.07 -7.34
CA GLU A 110 7.98 13.13 -8.27
C GLU A 110 6.54 12.83 -7.82
N LEU A 111 6.31 12.54 -6.53
CA LEU A 111 4.98 12.33 -5.95
C LEU A 111 4.07 13.56 -6.14
N THR A 112 4.60 14.77 -5.95
CA THR A 112 3.83 16.01 -6.18
C THR A 112 3.54 16.26 -7.66
N ALA A 113 4.43 15.83 -8.57
CA ALA A 113 4.18 15.86 -10.01
C ALA A 113 3.10 14.84 -10.44
N GLN A 114 3.13 13.61 -9.89
CA GLN A 114 2.09 12.59 -10.08
C GLN A 114 0.72 13.06 -9.55
N ALA A 115 0.72 13.83 -8.46
CA ALA A 115 -0.48 14.50 -7.93
C ALA A 115 -0.89 15.79 -8.70
N GLY A 116 -0.30 16.06 -9.88
CA GLY A 116 -0.67 17.15 -10.77
C GLY A 116 -0.22 18.56 -10.32
N GLN A 117 0.63 18.67 -9.30
CA GLN A 117 1.11 19.95 -8.74
C GLN A 117 2.63 19.91 -8.55
N PRO A 118 3.43 19.89 -9.64
CA PRO A 118 4.88 19.79 -9.56
C PRO A 118 5.50 20.96 -8.78
N ILE A 119 6.48 20.64 -7.93
CA ILE A 119 7.25 21.64 -7.18
C ILE A 119 8.55 22.03 -7.89
N GLY A 120 8.92 23.30 -7.78
CA GLY A 120 10.20 23.83 -8.24
C GLY A 120 11.31 23.64 -7.20
N GLU A 121 12.56 23.87 -7.60
CA GLU A 121 13.75 23.57 -6.78
C GLU A 121 13.75 24.25 -5.40
N GLY A 122 13.20 25.47 -5.28
CA GLY A 122 13.14 26.17 -3.99
C GLY A 122 12.35 25.38 -2.95
N ALA A 123 11.19 24.85 -3.34
CA ALA A 123 10.38 23.99 -2.49
C ALA A 123 11.03 22.61 -2.26
N GLN A 124 11.78 22.07 -3.23
CA GLN A 124 12.59 20.87 -3.00
C GLN A 124 13.67 21.10 -1.92
N ARG A 125 14.36 22.25 -1.95
CA ARG A 125 15.34 22.63 -0.91
C ARG A 125 14.72 22.80 0.47
N GLU A 126 13.50 23.33 0.56
CA GLU A 126 12.70 23.38 1.80
C GLU A 126 12.31 21.98 2.33
N VAL A 127 12.02 21.02 1.44
CA VAL A 127 11.82 19.60 1.82
C VAL A 127 13.10 19.01 2.39
N GLU A 128 14.25 19.21 1.72
CA GLU A 128 15.53 18.75 2.26
C GLU A 128 15.86 19.39 3.63
N GLN A 129 15.54 20.65 3.83
CA GLN A 129 15.72 21.34 5.12
C GLN A 129 14.82 20.74 6.22
N THR A 130 13.57 20.39 5.87
CA THR A 130 12.65 19.68 6.75
C THR A 130 13.21 18.31 7.15
N LEU A 131 13.72 17.53 6.19
CA LEU A 131 14.35 16.23 6.45
C LEU A 131 15.61 16.35 7.31
N ARG A 132 16.42 17.41 7.14
CA ARG A 132 17.57 17.70 8.02
C ARG A 132 17.12 17.99 9.46
N ALA A 133 16.01 18.73 9.64
CA ALA A 133 15.45 19.00 10.97
C ALA A 133 14.96 17.73 11.67
N VAL A 134 14.21 16.88 10.95
CA VAL A 134 13.71 15.58 11.42
C VAL A 134 14.83 14.64 11.91
N LEU A 135 15.98 14.64 11.24
CA LEU A 135 17.12 13.82 11.64
C LEU A 135 17.82 14.37 12.88
N ALA A 136 17.89 15.70 13.03
CA ALA A 136 18.54 16.35 14.17
C ALA A 136 17.71 16.27 15.46
N ASP A 137 16.38 16.34 15.35
CA ASP A 137 15.47 16.53 16.49
C ASP A 137 14.36 15.45 16.51
N PRO A 138 14.24 14.65 17.59
CA PRO A 138 13.19 13.63 17.69
C PRO A 138 11.77 14.23 17.69
N ASP A 139 11.55 15.42 18.26
CA ASP A 139 10.23 16.05 18.29
C ASP A 139 9.81 16.53 16.89
N ALA A 140 10.76 17.08 16.12
CA ALA A 140 10.57 17.38 14.70
C ALA A 140 10.23 16.12 13.88
N GLY A 141 10.85 14.98 14.21
CA GLY A 141 10.51 13.70 13.60
C GLY A 141 9.09 13.22 13.91
N GLN A 142 8.64 13.37 15.15
CA GLN A 142 7.26 13.06 15.54
C GLN A 142 6.24 14.01 14.88
N GLU A 143 6.57 15.30 14.72
CA GLU A 143 5.70 16.24 13.99
C GLU A 143 5.60 15.88 12.49
N TRP A 144 6.72 15.51 11.87
CA TRP A 144 6.76 15.12 10.46
C TRP A 144 5.99 13.82 10.19
N VAL A 145 6.15 12.77 11.00
CA VAL A 145 5.45 11.48 10.81
C VAL A 145 3.93 11.60 11.01
N ARG A 146 3.43 12.60 11.71
CA ARG A 146 1.99 12.92 11.71
C ARG A 146 1.47 13.33 10.32
N GLY A 147 2.33 13.76 9.39
CA GLY A 147 1.97 14.09 8.02
C GLY A 147 1.03 15.30 7.91
N ARG A 148 1.11 16.26 8.83
CA ARG A 148 0.22 17.43 8.96
C ARG A 148 0.98 18.75 9.05
N LEU A 149 2.18 18.82 8.49
CA LEU A 149 2.99 20.03 8.47
C LEU A 149 2.28 21.14 7.69
N ALA A 150 2.14 22.32 8.31
CA ALA A 150 1.64 23.52 7.65
C ALA A 150 2.77 24.40 7.06
N LYS A 151 4.01 24.19 7.53
CA LYS A 151 5.23 24.88 7.10
C LYS A 151 6.41 23.88 7.06
N PRO A 152 7.50 24.18 6.34
CA PRO A 152 8.74 23.43 6.46
C PRO A 152 9.27 23.49 7.90
N LEU A 153 9.95 22.43 8.35
CA LEU A 153 10.66 22.44 9.62
C LEU A 153 12.07 22.99 9.43
N THR A 154 12.54 23.77 10.39
CA THR A 154 13.90 24.32 10.43
C THR A 154 14.63 23.72 11.61
N ALA A 155 15.80 23.13 11.38
CA ALA A 155 16.63 22.61 12.46
C ALA A 155 17.05 23.75 13.42
N PRO A 156 17.05 23.53 14.74
CA PRO A 156 17.54 24.51 15.70
C PRO A 156 18.97 24.95 15.39
N THR A 157 19.23 26.26 15.43
CA THR A 157 20.59 26.82 15.34
C THR A 157 21.39 26.44 16.59
N GLY A 158 22.06 25.29 16.50
CA GLY A 158 22.80 24.66 17.60
C GLY A 158 23.42 23.32 17.17
N PHE A 159 22.78 22.57 16.26
CA PHE A 159 23.36 21.37 15.63
C PHE A 159 24.20 21.72 14.39
N ALA A 160 25.21 22.57 14.57
CA ALA A 160 26.19 22.90 13.53
C ALA A 160 27.38 21.91 13.57
N PHE A 161 27.16 20.68 13.10
CA PHE A 161 28.28 19.73 13.04
C PHE A 161 29.23 20.00 11.87
N VAL A 162 30.48 20.26 12.26
CA VAL A 162 31.70 20.42 11.44
C VAL A 162 31.85 21.77 10.72
N ALA A 163 32.31 22.76 11.47
CA ALA A 163 33.32 23.72 10.99
C ALA A 163 34.35 23.98 12.10
N ASP A 164 35.62 23.65 11.82
CA ASP A 164 36.84 23.92 12.59
C ASP A 164 36.96 23.42 14.06
N ALA A 165 37.91 22.49 14.29
CA ALA A 165 38.50 22.18 15.60
C ALA A 165 39.68 21.18 15.45
N ALA A 166 40.82 21.61 14.87
CA ALA A 166 42.01 20.75 14.82
C ALA A 166 43.34 21.52 14.84
N ARG A 167 43.65 22.22 15.95
CA ARG A 167 45.02 22.62 16.35
C ARG A 167 45.07 23.11 17.80
N SER A 168 45.62 22.27 18.70
CA SER A 168 46.26 22.69 19.96
C SER A 168 47.12 21.54 20.51
N ALA A 169 48.36 21.87 20.89
CA ALA A 169 49.29 21.04 21.67
C ALA A 169 49.22 21.51 23.15
N PRO A 170 50.12 21.14 24.11
CA PRO A 170 51.19 20.12 24.14
C PRO A 170 51.08 19.19 25.38
N PRO A 171 52.17 18.53 25.83
CA PRO A 171 52.57 18.71 27.23
C PRO A 171 54.09 18.88 27.46
N THR A 172 54.48 19.14 28.72
CA THR A 172 55.77 19.76 29.09
C THR A 172 56.73 18.86 29.90
N SER A 173 58.00 19.26 29.88
CA SER A 173 59.01 19.20 30.97
C SER A 173 59.55 17.85 31.50
N GLY A 174 60.89 17.75 31.51
CA GLY A 174 61.69 16.84 32.33
C GLY A 174 63.20 17.15 32.21
N ARG A 175 63.85 17.61 33.30
CA ARG A 175 65.25 18.10 33.32
C ARG A 175 66.08 17.27 34.33
N GLY A 176 67.37 17.02 34.05
CA GLY A 176 68.37 16.73 35.10
C GLY A 176 69.54 15.82 34.70
N GLU A 177 70.77 16.28 34.93
CA GLU A 177 72.03 15.55 34.66
C GLU A 177 72.86 15.29 35.94
N ARG A 178 73.60 14.16 35.93
CA ARG A 178 74.94 13.88 36.51
C ARG A 178 75.26 14.03 38.02
N ALA A 179 75.45 12.85 38.65
CA ALA A 179 76.71 12.27 39.14
C ALA A 179 77.49 12.77 40.40
N SER A 180 77.60 11.84 41.37
CA SER A 180 78.71 11.56 42.34
C SER A 180 78.55 10.10 42.85
N GLY A 181 79.42 9.41 43.62
CA GLY A 181 80.79 9.67 44.15
C GLY A 181 80.87 9.48 45.68
N GLY A 182 81.55 8.48 46.29
CA GLY A 182 82.36 7.35 45.78
C GLY A 182 82.55 6.19 46.81
N ARG A 183 83.67 5.45 46.70
CA ARG A 183 84.12 4.21 47.43
C ARG A 183 84.01 4.26 48.99
N VAL A 184 84.00 3.15 49.75
CA VAL A 184 85.01 2.05 49.85
C VAL A 184 84.36 0.64 49.93
N ALA A 185 85.17 -0.41 49.75
CA ALA A 185 84.75 -1.82 49.70
C ALA A 185 85.06 -2.60 50.99
N ASP A 186 84.18 -3.54 51.30
CA ASP A 186 84.43 -4.69 52.19
C ASP A 186 84.25 -5.97 51.35
N LEU A 187 85.10 -6.97 51.54
CA LEU A 187 85.22 -8.12 50.63
C LEU A 187 84.08 -9.12 50.78
N ASP A 188 83.40 -9.15 51.93
CA ASP A 188 82.20 -9.96 52.10
C ASP A 188 80.97 -9.32 51.41
N ALA A 189 80.92 -7.98 51.39
CA ALA A 189 79.94 -7.24 50.59
C ALA A 189 80.09 -7.51 49.09
N ALA A 190 81.28 -7.87 48.58
CA ALA A 190 81.46 -8.24 47.17
C ALA A 190 80.81 -9.61 46.83
N ARG A 191 80.86 -10.59 47.74
CA ARG A 191 80.17 -11.88 47.58
C ARG A 191 78.66 -11.73 47.69
N SER A 192 78.19 -10.93 48.65
CA SER A 192 76.76 -10.60 48.80
C SER A 192 76.23 -9.82 47.59
N ARG A 193 76.94 -8.80 47.09
CA ARG A 193 76.58 -8.08 45.85
C ARG A 193 76.55 -9.00 44.62
N ARG A 194 77.44 -10.01 44.52
CA ARG A 194 77.41 -10.99 43.42
C ARG A 194 76.18 -11.91 43.50
N ARG A 195 75.79 -12.35 44.70
CA ARG A 195 74.56 -13.11 44.94
C ARG A 195 73.31 -12.28 44.66
N GLU A 196 73.22 -11.05 45.19
CA GLU A 196 72.16 -10.09 44.85
C GLU A 196 72.06 -9.85 43.34
N ARG A 197 73.20 -9.71 42.64
CA ARG A 197 73.20 -9.48 41.19
C ARG A 197 72.63 -10.68 40.43
N GLN A 198 73.00 -11.91 40.81
CA GLN A 198 72.41 -13.12 40.24
C GLN A 198 70.93 -13.30 40.60
N GLU A 199 70.49 -12.96 41.81
CA GLU A 199 69.06 -12.97 42.15
C GLU A 199 68.29 -11.91 41.38
N ARG A 200 68.85 -10.70 41.20
CA ARG A 200 68.26 -9.64 40.39
C ARG A 200 68.19 -10.04 38.91
N GLU A 201 69.17 -10.76 38.38
CA GLU A 201 69.14 -11.31 37.02
C GLU A 201 68.06 -12.40 36.90
N ARG A 202 68.01 -13.39 37.79
CA ARG A 202 66.95 -14.41 37.81
C ARG A 202 65.55 -13.82 37.97
N ARG A 203 65.36 -12.82 38.84
CA ARG A 203 64.09 -12.09 39.00
C ARG A 203 63.71 -11.30 37.74
N ARG A 204 64.69 -10.72 37.03
CA ARG A 204 64.46 -10.05 35.73
C ARG A 204 64.06 -11.06 34.65
N GLU A 205 64.75 -12.18 34.54
CA GLU A 205 64.42 -13.27 33.61
C GLU A 205 63.02 -13.83 33.86
N GLN A 206 62.66 -14.06 35.13
CA GLN A 206 61.30 -14.46 35.53
C GLN A 206 60.26 -13.40 35.13
N GLN A 207 60.47 -12.13 35.49
CA GLN A 207 59.58 -11.04 35.08
C GLN A 207 59.47 -10.90 33.55
N GLU A 208 60.55 -11.17 32.80
CA GLU A 208 60.52 -11.11 31.34
C GLU A 208 59.76 -12.30 30.74
N GLN A 209 59.92 -13.50 31.29
CA GLN A 209 59.10 -14.65 30.91
C GLN A 209 57.62 -14.44 31.23
N GLU A 210 57.28 -13.91 32.41
CA GLU A 210 55.91 -13.55 32.79
C GLU A 210 55.32 -12.51 31.84
N ARG A 211 56.07 -11.44 31.52
CA ARG A 211 55.67 -10.43 30.53
C ARG A 211 55.44 -11.04 29.14
N ARG A 212 56.32 -11.95 28.70
CA ARG A 212 56.19 -12.65 27.41
C ARG A 212 54.95 -13.55 27.39
N ARG A 213 54.68 -14.31 28.47
CA ARG A 213 53.46 -15.13 28.62
C ARG A 213 52.20 -14.29 28.60
N ALA A 214 52.12 -13.26 29.44
CA ALA A 214 50.98 -12.33 29.48
C ALA A 214 50.76 -11.61 28.13
N GLN A 215 51.81 -11.32 27.37
CA GLN A 215 51.69 -10.75 26.04
C GLN A 215 51.24 -11.77 24.98
N GLN A 216 51.62 -13.06 25.11
CA GLN A 216 51.10 -14.13 24.27
C GLN A 216 49.61 -14.41 24.56
N GLU A 217 49.21 -14.45 25.83
CA GLU A 217 47.81 -14.60 26.24
C GLU A 217 46.95 -13.46 25.70
N LYS A 218 47.34 -12.19 25.90
CA LYS A 218 46.65 -11.03 25.31
C LYS A 218 46.55 -11.10 23.79
N ARG A 219 47.60 -11.54 23.09
CA ARG A 219 47.57 -11.74 21.62
C ARG A 219 46.64 -12.87 21.21
N ARG A 220 46.54 -13.94 22.01
CA ARG A 220 45.62 -15.06 21.79
C ARG A 220 44.17 -14.61 22.02
N GLU A 221 43.87 -13.95 23.13
CA GLU A 221 42.55 -13.38 23.41
C GLU A 221 42.12 -12.40 22.30
N GLN A 222 43.02 -11.53 21.84
CA GLN A 222 42.74 -10.60 20.76
C GLN A 222 42.40 -11.34 19.45
N ARG A 223 43.13 -12.41 19.12
CA ARG A 223 42.83 -13.26 17.94
C ARG A 223 41.51 -14.00 18.09
N GLU A 224 41.19 -14.53 19.26
CA GLU A 224 39.91 -15.21 19.53
C GLU A 224 38.73 -14.22 19.45
N ARG A 225 38.89 -12.99 19.96
CA ARG A 225 37.91 -11.90 19.79
C ARG A 225 37.74 -11.50 18.32
N GLN A 226 38.83 -11.37 17.57
CA GLN A 226 38.77 -11.09 16.12
C GLN A 226 38.09 -12.22 15.35
N ALA A 227 38.39 -13.48 15.64
CA ALA A 227 37.77 -14.63 15.01
C ALA A 227 36.25 -14.68 15.27
N ARG A 228 35.81 -14.42 16.51
CA ARG A 228 34.38 -14.29 16.87
C ARG A 228 33.71 -13.16 16.10
N ALA A 229 34.29 -11.96 16.09
CA ALA A 229 33.75 -10.82 15.35
C ALA A 229 33.64 -11.09 13.83
N HIS A 230 34.61 -11.80 13.24
CA HIS A 230 34.53 -12.23 11.83
C HIS A 230 33.45 -13.30 11.59
N GLN A 231 33.24 -14.24 12.53
CA GLN A 231 32.16 -15.21 12.44
C GLN A 231 30.78 -14.53 12.55
N GLU A 232 30.61 -13.65 13.54
CA GLU A 232 29.39 -12.86 13.74
C GLU A 232 29.07 -11.97 12.52
N ALA A 233 30.07 -11.32 11.92
CA ALA A 233 29.90 -10.58 10.68
C ALA A 233 29.47 -11.49 9.50
N ALA A 234 30.10 -12.65 9.34
CA ALA A 234 29.73 -13.59 8.29
C ALA A 234 28.33 -14.22 8.50
N ASP A 235 27.90 -14.42 9.75
CA ASP A 235 26.52 -14.81 10.08
C ASP A 235 25.52 -13.69 9.81
N ALA A 236 25.87 -12.44 10.12
CA ALA A 236 25.04 -11.28 9.81
C ALA A 236 24.87 -11.10 8.28
N GLU A 237 25.95 -11.23 7.50
CA GLU A 237 25.89 -11.21 6.03
C GLU A 237 25.05 -12.34 5.45
N ARG A 238 25.16 -13.57 5.99
CA ARG A 238 24.29 -14.70 5.57
C ARG A 238 22.82 -14.41 5.87
N ARG A 239 22.51 -13.86 7.04
CA ARG A 239 21.14 -13.48 7.42
C ARG A 239 20.60 -12.35 6.55
N LEU A 240 21.41 -11.34 6.23
CA LEU A 240 21.04 -10.26 5.32
C LEU A 240 20.66 -10.82 3.94
N ARG A 241 21.54 -11.61 3.32
CA ARG A 241 21.26 -12.22 2.01
C ARG A 241 20.02 -13.11 1.99
N ALA A 242 19.75 -13.83 3.10
CA ALA A 242 18.53 -14.62 3.23
C ALA A 242 17.28 -13.72 3.25
N ARG A 243 17.32 -12.59 3.98
CA ARG A 243 16.20 -11.62 4.02
C ARG A 243 16.03 -10.85 2.71
N GLU A 244 17.11 -10.52 2.01
CA GLU A 244 17.06 -9.95 0.66
C GLU A 244 16.42 -10.92 -0.33
N ALA A 245 16.75 -12.22 -0.25
CA ALA A 245 16.12 -13.24 -1.08
C ALA A 245 14.64 -13.47 -0.74
N GLU A 246 14.26 -13.43 0.54
CA GLU A 246 12.86 -13.48 0.98
C GLU A 246 12.06 -12.25 0.50
N LEU A 247 12.65 -11.04 0.57
CA LEU A 247 12.03 -9.81 0.07
C LEU A 247 11.78 -9.88 -1.44
N ASN A 248 12.82 -10.20 -2.23
CA ASN A 248 12.70 -10.32 -3.68
C ASN A 248 11.64 -11.35 -4.08
N ALA A 249 11.54 -12.47 -3.35
CA ALA A 249 10.52 -13.49 -3.60
C ALA A 249 9.09 -13.01 -3.27
N ALA A 250 8.92 -12.18 -2.25
CA ALA A 250 7.64 -11.56 -1.90
C ALA A 250 7.23 -10.48 -2.92
N GLU A 251 8.18 -9.68 -3.42
CA GLU A 251 7.94 -8.72 -4.51
C GLU A 251 7.51 -9.44 -5.80
N ASP A 252 8.21 -10.52 -6.18
CA ASP A 252 7.84 -11.40 -7.30
C ASP A 252 6.42 -11.99 -7.17
N GLU A 253 6.01 -12.36 -5.94
CA GLU A 253 4.66 -12.85 -5.68
C GLU A 253 3.61 -11.73 -5.77
N GLN A 254 3.92 -10.53 -5.26
CA GLN A 254 3.06 -9.35 -5.35
C GLN A 254 2.81 -8.96 -6.80
N ASP A 255 3.85 -8.86 -7.63
CA ASP A 255 3.73 -8.55 -9.07
C ASP A 255 2.85 -9.57 -9.79
N ARG A 256 3.02 -10.87 -9.49
CA ARG A 256 2.16 -11.94 -10.03
C ARG A 256 0.72 -11.85 -9.51
N ALA A 257 0.50 -11.36 -8.29
CA ALA A 257 -0.85 -11.12 -7.75
C ALA A 257 -1.53 -9.93 -8.45
N ASP A 258 -0.82 -8.82 -8.65
CA ASP A 258 -1.36 -7.64 -9.33
C ASP A 258 -1.60 -7.88 -10.82
N GLN A 259 -0.73 -8.63 -11.51
CA GLN A 259 -0.98 -9.08 -12.90
C GLN A 259 -2.26 -9.95 -12.98
N ARG A 260 -2.45 -10.92 -12.07
CA ARG A 260 -3.68 -11.74 -12.01
C ARG A 260 -4.92 -10.89 -11.73
N LYS A 261 -4.82 -9.92 -10.83
CA LYS A 261 -5.89 -8.95 -10.51
C LYS A 261 -6.25 -8.08 -11.72
N HIS A 262 -5.26 -7.58 -12.46
CA HIS A 262 -5.50 -6.79 -13.68
C HIS A 262 -6.18 -7.62 -14.77
N GLN A 263 -5.71 -8.86 -15.02
CA GLN A 263 -6.36 -9.79 -15.96
C GLN A 263 -7.80 -10.12 -15.55
N ALA A 264 -8.07 -10.30 -14.24
CA ALA A 264 -9.42 -10.53 -13.74
C ALA A 264 -10.32 -9.29 -13.93
N GLN A 265 -9.79 -8.08 -13.75
CA GLN A 265 -10.51 -6.82 -14.01
C GLN A 265 -10.84 -6.63 -15.50
N GLN A 266 -9.91 -6.93 -16.40
CA GLN A 266 -10.14 -6.91 -17.85
C GLN A 266 -11.26 -7.90 -18.22
N ARG A 267 -11.16 -9.17 -17.80
CA ARG A 267 -12.20 -10.18 -18.02
C ARG A 267 -13.57 -9.76 -17.47
N LEU A 268 -13.61 -9.10 -16.31
CA LEU A 268 -14.85 -8.57 -15.74
C LEU A 268 -15.45 -7.44 -16.60
N ALA A 269 -14.62 -6.59 -17.19
CA ALA A 269 -15.08 -5.54 -18.11
C ALA A 269 -15.64 -6.14 -19.41
N ASP A 270 -14.95 -7.13 -19.99
CA ASP A 270 -15.40 -7.82 -21.20
C ASP A 270 -16.72 -8.58 -20.96
N LEU A 271 -16.83 -9.32 -19.86
CA LEU A 271 -18.06 -10.03 -19.48
C LEU A 271 -19.23 -9.07 -19.22
N ARG A 272 -18.98 -7.88 -18.65
CA ARG A 272 -20.01 -6.84 -18.50
C ARG A 272 -20.47 -6.27 -19.83
N LYS A 273 -19.57 -6.14 -20.82
CA LYS A 273 -19.92 -5.73 -22.17
C LYS A 273 -20.79 -6.79 -22.84
N GLN A 274 -20.37 -8.05 -22.81
CA GLN A 274 -21.12 -9.19 -23.35
C GLN A 274 -22.50 -9.33 -22.71
N LEU A 275 -22.62 -9.15 -21.39
CA LEU A 275 -23.90 -9.16 -20.69
C LEU A 275 -24.82 -8.04 -21.19
N LYS A 276 -24.30 -6.82 -21.37
CA LYS A 276 -25.09 -5.70 -21.90
C LYS A 276 -25.55 -5.93 -23.35
N GLU A 277 -24.73 -6.57 -24.16
CA GLU A 277 -25.08 -6.96 -25.54
C GLU A 277 -26.20 -8.01 -25.54
N ALA A 278 -26.06 -9.08 -24.75
CA ALA A 278 -27.09 -10.12 -24.59
C ALA A 278 -28.40 -9.59 -23.98
N GLU A 279 -28.35 -8.66 -23.03
CA GLU A 279 -29.54 -7.96 -22.51
C GLU A 279 -30.24 -7.11 -23.59
N GLY A 280 -29.49 -6.60 -24.57
CA GLY A 280 -30.04 -5.91 -25.75
C GLY A 280 -30.78 -6.89 -26.65
N GLU A 281 -30.12 -7.97 -27.06
CA GLU A 281 -30.69 -9.04 -27.88
C GLU A 281 -31.97 -9.64 -27.25
N GLN A 282 -31.96 -9.85 -25.92
CA GLN A 282 -33.15 -10.32 -25.20
C GLN A 282 -34.33 -9.35 -25.34
N ARG A 283 -34.11 -8.04 -25.17
CA ARG A 283 -35.18 -7.03 -25.28
C ARG A 283 -35.75 -6.95 -26.69
N GLU A 284 -34.88 -6.98 -27.71
CA GLU A 284 -35.30 -7.01 -29.11
C GLU A 284 -36.14 -8.27 -29.42
N ALA A 285 -35.73 -9.44 -28.91
CA ALA A 285 -36.50 -10.67 -29.04
C ALA A 285 -37.86 -10.62 -28.31
N GLU A 286 -37.91 -10.05 -27.09
CA GLU A 286 -39.16 -9.86 -26.34
C GLU A 286 -40.14 -8.93 -27.05
N ASP A 287 -39.65 -7.83 -27.62
CA ASP A 287 -40.47 -6.88 -28.40
C ASP A 287 -40.92 -7.50 -29.73
N ALA A 288 -40.06 -8.23 -30.43
CA ALA A 288 -40.43 -8.98 -31.64
C ALA A 288 -41.53 -10.03 -31.34
N VAL A 289 -41.45 -10.74 -30.21
CA VAL A 289 -42.49 -11.66 -29.74
C VAL A 289 -43.79 -10.93 -29.41
N ARG A 290 -43.72 -9.74 -28.77
CA ARG A 290 -44.89 -8.90 -28.45
C ARG A 290 -45.60 -8.41 -29.72
N GLU A 291 -44.84 -7.98 -30.73
CA GLU A 291 -45.37 -7.61 -32.03
C GLU A 291 -45.98 -8.80 -32.75
N ALA A 292 -45.27 -9.93 -32.85
CA ALA A 292 -45.77 -11.14 -33.51
C ALA A 292 -47.10 -11.61 -32.90
N ARG A 293 -47.21 -11.63 -31.56
CA ARG A 293 -48.47 -11.90 -30.85
C ARG A 293 -49.58 -10.91 -31.22
N THR A 294 -49.26 -9.63 -31.37
CA THR A 294 -50.22 -8.58 -31.76
C THR A 294 -50.69 -8.74 -33.20
N ARG A 295 -49.78 -9.03 -34.15
CA ARG A 295 -50.10 -9.33 -35.56
C ARG A 295 -50.99 -10.58 -35.65
N THR A 296 -50.65 -11.65 -34.94
CA THR A 296 -51.45 -12.90 -34.88
C THR A 296 -52.85 -12.65 -34.32
N ARG A 297 -53.00 -11.83 -33.27
CA ARG A 297 -54.31 -11.45 -32.72
C ARG A 297 -55.17 -10.71 -33.75
N LYS A 298 -54.60 -9.71 -34.44
CA LYS A 298 -55.28 -8.95 -35.51
C LYS A 298 -55.68 -9.83 -36.68
N ALA A 299 -54.78 -10.68 -37.18
CA ALA A 299 -55.07 -11.64 -38.24
C ALA A 299 -56.20 -12.61 -37.83
N GLY A 300 -56.18 -13.12 -36.60
CA GLY A 300 -57.24 -13.96 -36.06
C GLY A 300 -58.60 -13.24 -35.91
N GLN A 301 -58.61 -11.93 -35.64
CA GLN A 301 -59.83 -11.11 -35.68
C GLN A 301 -60.36 -10.99 -37.12
N ALA A 302 -59.51 -10.60 -38.07
CA ALA A 302 -59.88 -10.45 -39.48
C ALA A 302 -60.43 -11.75 -40.08
N VAL A 303 -59.84 -12.92 -39.78
CA VAL A 303 -60.35 -14.23 -40.21
C VAL A 303 -61.74 -14.53 -39.62
N ARG A 304 -61.99 -14.18 -38.35
CA ARG A 304 -63.32 -14.35 -37.74
C ARG A 304 -64.36 -13.44 -38.37
N GLU A 305 -64.01 -12.19 -38.68
CA GLU A 305 -64.90 -11.24 -39.35
C GLU A 305 -65.20 -11.66 -40.79
N ALA A 306 -64.18 -12.07 -41.55
CA ALA A 306 -64.34 -12.60 -42.90
C ALA A 306 -65.23 -13.85 -42.92
N ARG A 307 -65.04 -14.78 -41.96
CA ARG A 307 -65.88 -15.98 -41.83
C ARG A 307 -67.34 -15.62 -41.52
N ARG A 308 -67.59 -14.65 -40.61
CA ARG A 308 -68.95 -14.16 -40.34
C ARG A 308 -69.59 -13.60 -41.60
N ARG A 309 -68.93 -12.65 -42.27
CA ARG A 309 -69.44 -12.05 -43.53
C ARG A 309 -69.71 -13.10 -44.61
N ALA A 310 -68.87 -14.12 -44.74
CA ALA A 310 -69.09 -15.21 -45.69
C ALA A 310 -70.32 -16.06 -45.32
N THR A 311 -70.52 -16.37 -44.04
CA THR A 311 -71.73 -17.07 -43.54
C THR A 311 -72.99 -16.22 -43.75
N ASP A 312 -72.94 -14.93 -43.41
CA ASP A 312 -74.06 -14.00 -43.59
C ASP A 312 -74.42 -13.82 -45.07
N ALA A 313 -73.43 -13.79 -45.96
CA ALA A 313 -73.62 -13.71 -47.41
C ALA A 313 -74.21 -15.00 -47.99
N ALA A 314 -73.75 -16.18 -47.54
CA ALA A 314 -74.32 -17.47 -47.94
C ALA A 314 -75.80 -17.58 -47.54
N ALA A 315 -76.12 -17.27 -46.28
CA ALA A 315 -77.50 -17.28 -45.79
C ALA A 315 -78.42 -16.31 -46.54
N ARG A 316 -77.91 -15.14 -46.96
CA ARG A 316 -78.67 -14.21 -47.82
C ARG A 316 -78.87 -14.75 -49.24
N ALA A 317 -77.88 -15.45 -49.80
CA ALA A 317 -78.01 -16.07 -51.12
C ALA A 317 -79.05 -17.20 -51.11
N GLU A 318 -79.06 -18.04 -50.06
CA GLU A 318 -80.10 -19.04 -49.80
C GLU A 318 -81.49 -18.39 -49.69
N GLN A 319 -81.64 -17.35 -48.87
CA GLN A 319 -82.91 -16.62 -48.72
C GLN A 319 -83.43 -15.98 -50.02
N LEU A 320 -82.55 -15.53 -50.91
CA LEU A 320 -82.93 -14.97 -52.21
C LEU A 320 -83.29 -16.07 -53.22
N ALA A 321 -82.66 -17.25 -53.14
CA ALA A 321 -83.03 -18.41 -53.93
C ALA A 321 -84.42 -18.94 -53.53
N ASP A 322 -84.69 -19.10 -52.23
CA ASP A 322 -86.00 -19.50 -51.70
C ASP A 322 -87.13 -18.53 -52.09
N GLN A 323 -86.83 -17.23 -52.24
CA GLN A 323 -87.79 -16.22 -52.72
C GLN A 323 -88.00 -16.24 -54.23
N ALA A 324 -87.07 -16.82 -54.99
CA ALA A 324 -87.15 -16.92 -56.45
C ALA A 324 -87.84 -18.21 -56.93
N GLU A 325 -88.00 -19.22 -56.07
CA GLU A 325 -88.83 -20.40 -56.39
C GLU A 325 -90.33 -20.04 -56.37
N PRO A 326 -91.08 -20.29 -57.46
CA PRO A 326 -92.53 -20.12 -57.46
C PRO A 326 -93.21 -21.19 -56.58
N PRO A 327 -94.37 -20.89 -55.97
CA PRO A 327 -95.02 -21.81 -55.02
C PRO A 327 -95.51 -23.09 -55.70
N THR A 328 -94.69 -24.14 -55.65
CA THR A 328 -95.05 -25.46 -56.16
C THR A 328 -95.94 -26.22 -55.17
N VAL A 329 -96.99 -26.85 -55.70
CA VAL A 329 -98.05 -27.48 -54.92
C VAL A 329 -97.52 -28.67 -54.11
N ARG A 330 -97.69 -28.61 -52.78
CA ARG A 330 -97.44 -29.74 -51.85
C ARG A 330 -98.15 -31.02 -52.34
N LYS A 331 -97.39 -31.97 -52.89
CA LYS A 331 -97.88 -33.33 -53.11
C LYS A 331 -97.49 -34.22 -51.93
N ARG A 332 -98.46 -34.49 -51.05
CA ARG A 332 -98.32 -35.44 -49.95
C ARG A 332 -97.86 -36.80 -50.50
N ARG A 333 -96.88 -37.43 -49.84
CA ARG A 333 -96.80 -38.89 -49.74
C ARG A 333 -96.54 -39.29 -48.29
N ASP A 334 -97.31 -40.27 -47.86
CA ASP A 334 -97.53 -40.65 -46.46
C ASP A 334 -96.57 -41.73 -45.97
N ARG A 335 -96.41 -41.77 -44.63
CA ARG A 335 -96.04 -42.94 -43.78
C ARG A 335 -94.66 -43.60 -44.01
N LYS A 336 -93.88 -44.00 -43.01
CA LYS A 336 -94.06 -44.25 -41.56
C LYS A 336 -92.64 -44.45 -40.96
N PRO A 337 -92.46 -44.54 -39.63
CA PRO A 337 -91.13 -44.65 -39.01
C PRO A 337 -90.64 -46.09 -38.98
N ASP A 338 -89.32 -46.25 -38.88
CA ASP A 338 -88.72 -47.49 -38.39
C ASP A 338 -87.75 -47.23 -37.22
N HIS A 339 -87.66 -48.25 -36.36
CA HIS A 339 -86.98 -48.18 -35.08
C HIS A 339 -85.49 -48.56 -35.17
N MET A 340 -84.81 -48.23 -34.06
CA MET A 340 -83.79 -49.06 -33.40
C MET A 340 -82.29 -48.89 -33.72
N SER A 341 -81.58 -48.91 -32.59
CA SER A 341 -80.30 -49.60 -32.36
C SER A 341 -78.97 -48.91 -32.71
N SER A 342 -78.45 -48.23 -31.68
CA SER A 342 -77.37 -48.79 -30.84
C SER A 342 -76.05 -49.20 -31.52
N ARG A 343 -74.98 -48.48 -31.14
CA ARG A 343 -73.62 -48.94 -30.71
C ARG A 343 -72.63 -47.78 -30.90
N ARG A 344 -71.54 -47.57 -30.16
CA ARG A 344 -70.99 -48.08 -28.90
C ARG A 344 -69.72 -47.23 -28.65
N ARG A 345 -69.66 -46.62 -27.46
CA ARG A 345 -68.49 -46.52 -26.56
C ARG A 345 -67.18 -45.79 -26.98
N PRO A 346 -66.31 -45.46 -25.99
CA PRO A 346 -65.28 -44.42 -26.11
C PRO A 346 -63.84 -44.97 -26.17
N GLY A 347 -62.89 -44.10 -26.53
CA GLY A 347 -61.44 -44.32 -26.42
C GLY A 347 -60.78 -43.31 -25.47
N ARG A 348 -60.11 -43.82 -24.43
CA ARG A 348 -59.35 -43.07 -23.42
C ARG A 348 -57.88 -43.51 -23.50
N SER A 349 -56.95 -42.60 -23.75
CA SER A 349 -55.52 -42.77 -23.41
C SER A 349 -54.97 -41.38 -23.08
N MET A 350 -54.58 -41.06 -21.85
CA MET A 350 -53.42 -41.57 -21.10
C MET A 350 -52.07 -41.25 -21.75
N ALA A 351 -51.40 -40.29 -21.09
CA ALA A 351 -49.99 -40.30 -20.68
C ALA A 351 -48.90 -40.71 -21.69
N GLU A 352 -47.96 -39.78 -21.89
CA GLU A 352 -46.54 -40.10 -21.83
C GLU A 352 -45.83 -39.12 -20.88
N GLN A 353 -45.32 -39.65 -19.77
CA GLN A 353 -44.26 -39.06 -18.96
C GLN A 353 -43.01 -39.90 -19.17
N GLY A 354 -41.84 -39.25 -19.11
CA GLY A 354 -40.53 -39.91 -19.19
C GLY A 354 -39.88 -39.76 -20.56
N THR A 355 -38.54 -39.70 -20.67
CA THR A 355 -37.54 -40.04 -19.66
C THR A 355 -36.33 -39.10 -19.72
N MET A 356 -35.70 -38.88 -18.57
CA MET A 356 -34.41 -38.21 -18.46
C MET A 356 -33.34 -38.79 -19.41
N ARG A 357 -32.41 -37.94 -19.84
CA ARG A 357 -30.98 -38.28 -19.78
C ARG A 357 -30.15 -37.01 -19.64
N GLY A 358 -29.66 -36.76 -18.43
CA GLY A 358 -28.53 -35.86 -18.25
C GLY A 358 -27.22 -36.57 -18.60
N ARG A 359 -26.22 -35.82 -19.05
CA ARG A 359 -24.83 -36.09 -18.68
C ARG A 359 -23.99 -34.82 -18.77
N GLN A 360 -23.17 -34.65 -17.75
CA GLN A 360 -22.18 -33.59 -17.61
C GLN A 360 -21.15 -33.65 -18.74
N ARG A 361 -20.58 -32.50 -19.09
CA ARG A 361 -19.17 -32.19 -18.78
C ARG A 361 -18.99 -30.70 -18.59
#